data_AF-A0A396CVY4-F1
#
_entry.id   AF-A0A396CVY4-F1
#
_cell.length_a   1.000
_cell.length_b   1.000
_cell.length_c   1.000
_cell.angle_alpha   90.00
_cell.angle_beta   90.00
_cell.angle_gamma   90.00
#
_symmetry.space_group_name_H-M   'P 1'
#
loop_
_entity.id
_entity.type
_entity.pdbx_description
1 polymer ?
#
loop_
_entity_poly.entity_id
_entity_poly.type
_entity_poly.pdbx_seq_one_letter_code
_entity_poly.pdbx_strand_id
1 'polypeptide(L)'
;MYRYIGNKTKLLEQITSLASNYLSPGGTVADLMAGTGSVAAEFRRLGYRVIASDIMTYSKWHLYVQLLMNRTPSFEGLSDLSVEPECHYVQVLNYLNELEPVEGYFFREFSPSGLPANGCPSRKYFTSDNAAKIDAIRLKINEWRDEGRICQMEEALLRHTLIMAVNEVANISGTYGYFLANFTASAKNAIHLAPVSINTGRIDNVVLQGRAEDLAAGVTADLCYLDPPYIKRQYAANYHILETVARGDEPVAAGKSGLRPWRDQYSDLCTKTKSKDSFAKIIEDIHCPVCLISYSEDGLFPVEDLCDVFSAYGKIEVKEIAYKRFRSNCSSLANEIKEFIIVLEKW
;
A
#
# COMPACT_ATOMS: atom_id res chain seq x y z
N MET A 1 -7.96 11.11 -1.86
CA MET A 1 -7.06 10.75 -0.74
C MET A 1 -7.17 9.26 -0.49
N TYR A 2 -6.07 8.51 -0.57
CA TYR A 2 -6.05 7.07 -0.37
C TYR A 2 -6.21 6.72 1.12
N ARG A 3 -7.17 5.84 1.46
CA ARG A 3 -7.51 5.50 2.86
C ARG A 3 -6.61 4.38 3.34
N TYR A 4 -5.52 4.75 4.01
CA TYR A 4 -4.51 3.83 4.50
C TYR A 4 -4.11 4.15 5.95
N ILE A 5 -4.11 3.14 6.83
CA ILE A 5 -3.66 3.28 8.22
C ILE A 5 -2.17 3.57 8.21
N GLY A 6 -1.73 4.49 9.07
CA GLY A 6 -0.31 4.81 9.23
C GLY A 6 0.29 5.68 8.13
N ASN A 7 -0.50 6.18 7.18
CA ASN A 7 0.00 6.99 6.07
C ASN A 7 0.81 8.22 6.55
N LYS A 8 2.07 8.30 6.12
CA LYS A 8 3.07 9.30 6.51
C LYS A 8 3.10 10.57 5.66
N THR A 9 2.13 10.80 4.78
CA THR A 9 2.11 11.99 3.89
C THR A 9 2.22 13.32 4.67
N LYS A 10 1.69 13.38 5.90
CA LYS A 10 1.79 14.58 6.77
C LYS A 10 3.14 14.75 7.46
N LEU A 11 3.98 13.72 7.46
CA LEU A 11 5.27 13.65 8.15
C LEU A 11 6.46 13.62 7.18
N LEU A 12 6.21 13.71 5.87
CA LEU A 12 7.23 13.56 4.83
C LEU A 12 8.36 14.57 4.99
N GLU A 13 8.05 15.85 5.24
CA GLU A 13 9.05 16.90 5.40
C GLU A 13 9.95 16.63 6.61
N GLN A 14 9.37 16.24 7.74
CA GLN A 14 10.13 15.95 8.95
C GLN A 14 11.01 14.70 8.79
N ILE A 15 10.47 13.63 8.21
CA ILE A 15 11.20 12.38 7.96
C ILE A 15 12.38 12.64 7.02
N THR A 16 12.14 13.31 5.90
CA THR A 16 13.17 13.53 4.87
C THR A 16 14.21 14.57 5.30
N SER A 17 13.81 15.60 6.04
CA SER A 17 14.73 16.56 6.67
C SER A 17 15.66 15.86 7.65
N LEU A 18 15.13 15.00 8.53
CA LEU A 18 15.96 14.24 9.46
C LEU A 18 16.92 13.29 8.71
N ALA A 19 16.41 12.56 7.72
CA ALA A 19 17.20 11.63 6.91
C ALA A 19 18.34 12.32 6.15
N SER A 20 18.14 13.57 5.69
CA SER A 20 19.14 14.33 4.95
C SER A 20 20.42 14.63 5.74
N ASN A 21 20.38 14.58 7.08
CA ASN A 21 21.58 14.73 7.91
C ASN A 21 22.52 13.53 7.80
N TYR A 22 22.04 12.39 7.32
CA TYR A 22 22.77 11.13 7.21
C TYR A 22 22.98 10.69 5.76
N LEU A 23 22.39 11.40 4.80
CA LEU A 23 22.42 11.04 3.38
C LEU A 23 23.27 12.03 2.60
N SER A 24 24.16 11.49 1.77
CA SER A 24 24.82 12.28 0.72
C SER A 24 23.87 12.50 -0.47
N PRO A 25 24.00 13.60 -1.23
CA PRO A 25 23.22 13.80 -2.45
C PRO A 25 23.30 12.60 -3.39
N GLY A 26 22.14 12.07 -3.78
CA GLY A 26 22.05 10.88 -4.65
C GLY A 26 22.31 9.54 -3.98
N GLY A 27 22.44 9.51 -2.64
CA GLY A 27 22.56 8.28 -1.84
C GLY A 27 21.37 7.33 -1.99
N THR A 28 21.50 6.15 -1.39
CA THR A 28 20.53 5.05 -1.46
C THR A 28 19.74 4.94 -0.17
N VAL A 29 18.41 4.93 -0.29
CA VAL A 29 17.47 4.73 0.81
C VAL A 29 16.74 3.40 0.65
N ALA A 30 16.71 2.59 1.70
CA ALA A 30 15.89 1.39 1.78
C ALA A 30 14.58 1.68 2.53
N ASP A 31 13.42 1.36 1.96
CA ASP A 31 12.11 1.42 2.60
C ASP A 31 11.46 0.03 2.56
N LEU A 32 11.74 -0.80 3.57
CA LEU A 32 11.37 -2.22 3.53
C LEU A 32 9.89 -2.49 3.87
N MET A 33 9.15 -1.45 4.23
CA MET A 33 7.78 -1.53 4.74
C MET A 33 6.92 -0.39 4.14
N ALA A 34 7.04 -0.20 2.83
CA ALA A 34 6.70 1.07 2.20
C ALA A 34 5.20 1.37 2.12
N GLY A 35 4.32 0.37 2.29
CA GLY A 35 2.87 0.55 2.29
C GLY A 35 2.37 1.24 1.03
N THR A 36 1.89 2.47 1.16
CA THR A 36 1.39 3.29 0.03
C THR A 36 2.50 3.78 -0.91
N GLY A 37 3.76 3.64 -0.49
CA GLY A 37 4.95 4.14 -1.18
C GLY A 37 5.19 5.64 -1.01
N SER A 38 4.40 6.36 -0.21
CA SER A 38 4.52 7.84 -0.14
C SER A 38 5.89 8.32 0.36
N VAL A 39 6.52 7.61 1.29
CA VAL A 39 7.85 7.98 1.82
C VAL A 39 8.92 7.66 0.78
N ALA A 40 8.92 6.45 0.23
CA ALA A 40 9.78 6.04 -0.88
C ALA A 40 9.68 7.01 -2.08
N ALA A 41 8.47 7.41 -2.48
CA ALA A 41 8.24 8.35 -3.57
C ALA A 41 8.84 9.74 -3.29
N GLU A 42 8.78 10.19 -2.03
CA GLU A 42 9.36 11.47 -1.64
C GLU A 42 10.90 11.43 -1.65
N PHE A 43 11.52 10.35 -1.16
CA PHE A 43 12.96 10.18 -1.27
C PHE A 43 13.42 10.18 -2.74
N ARG A 44 12.68 9.50 -3.62
CA ARG A 44 12.93 9.56 -5.07
C ARG A 44 12.80 10.98 -5.62
N ARG A 45 11.77 11.73 -5.21
CA ARG A 45 11.55 13.12 -5.63
C ARG A 45 12.72 14.03 -5.23
N LEU A 46 13.34 13.76 -4.09
CA LEU A 46 14.53 14.45 -3.59
C LEU A 46 15.84 13.99 -4.25
N GLY A 47 15.77 13.05 -5.21
CA GLY A 47 16.93 12.62 -6.01
C GLY A 47 17.71 11.43 -5.43
N TYR A 48 17.21 10.77 -4.38
CA TYR A 48 17.81 9.56 -3.85
C TYR A 48 17.44 8.33 -4.70
N ARG A 49 18.36 7.36 -4.74
CA ARG A 49 18.04 6.01 -5.22
C ARG A 49 17.25 5.29 -4.13
N VAL A 50 16.19 4.59 -4.49
CA VAL A 50 15.30 3.95 -3.53
C VAL A 50 15.22 2.45 -3.77
N ILE A 51 15.37 1.67 -2.71
CA ILE A 51 15.08 0.22 -2.67
C ILE A 51 13.86 0.07 -1.77
N ALA A 52 12.68 -0.19 -2.35
CA ALA A 52 11.44 -0.28 -1.58
C ALA A 52 10.84 -1.69 -1.62
N SER A 53 10.22 -2.10 -0.53
CA SER A 53 9.48 -3.36 -0.48
C SER A 53 8.24 -3.28 0.40
N ASP A 54 7.34 -4.22 0.16
CA ASP A 54 6.23 -4.52 1.07
C ASP A 54 5.83 -5.98 0.88
N ILE A 55 5.14 -6.56 1.86
CA ILE A 55 4.61 -7.92 1.77
C ILE A 55 3.36 -7.96 0.86
N MET A 56 2.62 -6.86 0.77
CA MET A 56 1.35 -6.74 0.07
C MET A 56 1.54 -6.50 -1.43
N THR A 57 0.70 -7.14 -2.26
CA THR A 57 0.80 -7.02 -3.72
C THR A 57 0.29 -5.65 -4.19
N TYR A 58 -0.74 -5.09 -3.54
CA TYR A 58 -1.21 -3.74 -3.90
C TYR A 58 -0.11 -2.69 -3.68
N SER A 59 0.65 -2.80 -2.58
CA SER A 59 1.79 -1.93 -2.27
C SER A 59 2.86 -2.02 -3.36
N LYS A 60 3.19 -3.23 -3.83
CA LYS A 60 4.12 -3.42 -4.97
C LYS A 60 3.68 -2.62 -6.21
N TRP A 61 2.40 -2.68 -6.57
CA TRP A 61 1.90 -1.91 -7.72
C TRP A 61 1.98 -0.40 -7.52
N HIS A 62 1.73 0.09 -6.29
CA HIS A 62 1.98 1.49 -5.97
C HIS A 62 3.45 1.89 -6.14
N LEU A 63 4.37 1.06 -5.64
CA LEU A 63 5.80 1.30 -5.76
C LEU A 63 6.29 1.26 -7.21
N TYR A 64 5.78 0.36 -8.05
CA TYR A 64 6.12 0.33 -9.47
C TYR A 64 5.78 1.65 -10.16
N VAL A 65 4.56 2.15 -9.95
CA VAL A 65 4.11 3.42 -10.53
C VAL A 65 4.91 4.61 -9.99
N GLN A 66 5.17 4.62 -8.68
CA GLN A 66 5.81 5.76 -8.04
C GLN A 66 7.33 5.80 -8.20
N LEU A 67 7.99 4.65 -8.37
CA LEU A 67 9.45 4.54 -8.34
C LEU A 67 10.09 4.19 -9.68
N LEU A 68 9.37 3.48 -10.55
CA LEU A 68 9.94 2.92 -11.78
C LEU A 68 9.41 3.61 -13.06
N MET A 69 8.52 4.60 -12.92
CA MET A 69 7.94 5.33 -14.05
C MET A 69 8.31 6.82 -14.03
N ASN A 70 8.62 7.36 -15.21
CA ASN A 70 8.78 8.81 -15.45
C ASN A 70 7.72 9.38 -16.41
N ARG A 71 6.99 8.49 -17.07
CA ARG A 71 5.92 8.79 -18.02
C ARG A 71 4.97 7.60 -18.04
N THR A 72 3.79 7.80 -18.59
CA THR A 72 2.87 6.70 -18.86
C THR A 72 3.52 5.73 -19.85
N PRO A 73 3.37 4.40 -19.67
CA PRO A 73 3.82 3.43 -20.66
C PRO A 73 3.03 3.56 -21.97
N SER A 74 3.58 3.01 -23.05
CA SER A 74 3.05 3.18 -24.40
C SER A 74 1.80 2.34 -24.70
N PHE A 75 1.51 1.27 -23.94
CA PHE A 75 0.39 0.36 -24.23
C PHE A 75 0.41 -0.16 -25.68
N GLU A 76 1.59 -0.54 -26.18
CA GLU A 76 1.80 -0.95 -27.58
C GLU A 76 0.89 -2.10 -28.01
N GLY A 77 0.66 -3.10 -27.14
CA GLY A 77 -0.23 -4.23 -27.43
C GLY A 77 -1.72 -3.88 -27.39
N LEU A 78 -2.07 -2.63 -27.07
CA LEU A 78 -3.42 -2.07 -27.08
C LEU A 78 -3.56 -0.89 -28.07
N SER A 79 -2.70 -0.82 -29.10
CA SER A 79 -2.74 0.24 -30.11
C SER A 79 -4.04 0.28 -30.92
N ASP A 80 -4.83 -0.79 -30.90
CA ASP A 80 -6.18 -0.84 -31.46
C ASP A 80 -7.18 0.05 -30.71
N LEU A 81 -6.89 0.40 -29.45
CA LEU A 81 -7.73 1.29 -28.64
C LEU A 81 -7.41 2.77 -28.86
N SER A 82 -6.29 3.10 -29.52
CA SER A 82 -5.87 4.48 -29.68
C SER A 82 -5.10 4.78 -30.96
N VAL A 83 -5.41 5.92 -31.55
CA VAL A 83 -4.75 6.45 -32.75
C VAL A 83 -3.55 7.35 -32.40
N GLU A 84 -3.47 7.88 -31.18
CA GLU A 84 -2.45 8.86 -30.76
C GLU A 84 -1.62 8.41 -29.54
N PRO A 85 -0.31 8.11 -29.70
CA PRO A 85 0.57 7.56 -28.65
C PRO A 85 0.54 8.30 -27.30
N GLU A 86 0.42 9.63 -27.31
CA GLU A 86 0.47 10.47 -26.11
C GLU A 86 -0.79 10.36 -25.25
N CYS A 87 -1.90 9.91 -25.83
CA CYS A 87 -3.19 9.75 -25.16
C CYS A 87 -3.50 8.29 -24.78
N HIS A 88 -2.59 7.35 -25.04
CA HIS A 88 -2.84 5.90 -24.91
C HIS A 88 -3.39 5.52 -23.55
N TYR A 89 -2.77 6.00 -22.47
CA TYR A 89 -3.24 5.69 -21.13
C TYR A 89 -4.67 6.17 -20.88
N VAL A 90 -4.99 7.41 -21.26
CA VAL A 90 -6.34 7.98 -21.08
C VAL A 90 -7.37 7.20 -21.89
N GLN A 91 -7.04 6.80 -23.12
CA GLN A 91 -7.96 6.05 -23.97
C GLN A 91 -8.16 4.61 -23.47
N VAL A 92 -7.12 3.96 -22.95
CA VAL A 92 -7.25 2.68 -22.24
C VAL A 92 -8.17 2.82 -21.03
N LEU A 93 -8.06 3.90 -20.24
CA LEU A 93 -8.97 4.15 -19.13
C LEU A 93 -10.41 4.39 -19.59
N ASN A 94 -10.63 5.15 -20.66
CA ASN A 94 -11.95 5.38 -21.23
C ASN A 94 -12.60 4.06 -21.66
N TYR A 95 -11.86 3.22 -22.38
CA TYR A 95 -12.33 1.88 -22.76
C TYR A 95 -12.74 1.06 -21.53
N LEU A 96 -11.91 1.01 -20.48
CA LEU A 96 -12.24 0.30 -19.23
C LEU A 96 -13.49 0.89 -18.54
N ASN A 97 -13.62 2.22 -18.54
CA ASN A 97 -14.77 2.94 -18.00
C ASN A 97 -16.06 2.73 -18.81
N GLU A 98 -15.96 2.32 -20.08
CA GLU A 98 -17.10 2.03 -20.96
C GLU A 98 -17.52 0.55 -20.98
N LEU A 99 -16.70 -0.37 -20.44
CA LEU A 99 -17.05 -1.79 -20.37
C LEU A 99 -18.43 -2.04 -19.75
N GLU A 100 -19.22 -2.92 -20.35
CA GLU A 100 -20.46 -3.39 -19.73
C GLU A 100 -20.15 -4.11 -18.40
N PRO A 101 -20.93 -3.86 -17.32
CA PRO A 101 -20.72 -4.53 -16.05
C PRO A 101 -20.85 -6.06 -16.16
N VAL A 102 -20.04 -6.80 -15.39
CA VAL A 102 -20.06 -8.25 -15.35
C VAL A 102 -20.35 -8.72 -13.92
N GLU A 103 -21.36 -9.55 -13.72
CA GLU A 103 -21.65 -10.14 -12.41
C GLU A 103 -20.66 -11.27 -12.09
N GLY A 104 -19.46 -10.90 -11.62
CA GLY A 104 -18.37 -11.83 -11.31
C GLY A 104 -18.14 -12.03 -9.81
N TYR A 105 -16.88 -12.18 -9.43
CA TYR A 105 -16.45 -12.43 -8.06
C TYR A 105 -16.81 -11.29 -7.09
N PHE A 106 -16.53 -10.04 -7.43
CA PHE A 106 -16.84 -8.89 -6.58
C PHE A 106 -18.36 -8.69 -6.45
N PHE A 107 -19.11 -8.85 -7.54
CA PHE A 107 -20.57 -8.80 -7.47
C PHE A 107 -21.10 -9.86 -6.50
N ARG A 108 -20.66 -11.12 -6.67
CA ARG A 108 -21.10 -12.25 -5.83
C ARG A 108 -20.72 -12.07 -4.36
N GLU A 109 -19.47 -11.72 -4.08
CA GLU A 109 -18.92 -11.74 -2.71
C GLU A 109 -19.07 -10.41 -1.96
N PHE A 110 -19.10 -9.27 -2.65
CA PHE A 110 -18.89 -7.94 -2.05
C PHE A 110 -19.95 -6.90 -2.40
N SER A 111 -21.12 -7.35 -2.87
CA SER A 111 -22.28 -6.49 -3.18
C SER A 111 -23.56 -6.94 -2.48
N PRO A 112 -24.58 -6.06 -2.35
CA PRO A 112 -25.86 -6.41 -1.72
C PRO A 112 -26.71 -7.39 -2.54
N SER A 113 -26.59 -7.39 -3.86
CA SER A 113 -27.30 -8.32 -4.76
C SER A 113 -26.58 -9.65 -4.93
N GLY A 114 -25.31 -9.74 -4.51
CA GLY A 114 -24.52 -10.96 -4.56
C GLY A 114 -24.97 -12.01 -3.54
N LEU A 115 -24.72 -13.27 -3.88
CA LEU A 115 -24.87 -14.41 -3.00
C LEU A 115 -23.48 -14.97 -2.66
N PRO A 116 -22.88 -14.61 -1.51
CA PRO A 116 -21.57 -15.10 -1.12
C PRO A 116 -21.49 -16.63 -1.13
N ALA A 117 -20.40 -17.18 -1.68
CA ALA A 117 -20.25 -18.63 -1.83
C ALA A 117 -20.27 -19.40 -0.50
N ASN A 118 -19.94 -18.73 0.60
CA ASN A 118 -19.97 -19.30 1.95
C ASN A 118 -21.35 -19.20 2.63
N GLY A 119 -22.39 -18.77 1.92
CA GLY A 119 -23.78 -18.71 2.40
C GLY A 119 -24.06 -17.62 3.43
N CYS A 120 -23.11 -16.71 3.70
CA CYS A 120 -23.35 -15.60 4.61
C CYS A 120 -24.24 -14.52 3.97
N PRO A 121 -24.84 -13.61 4.77
CA PRO A 121 -25.53 -12.44 4.23
C PRO A 121 -24.65 -11.61 3.30
N SER A 122 -25.28 -10.89 2.39
CA SER A 122 -24.59 -10.05 1.40
C SER A 122 -23.72 -8.98 2.05
N ARG A 123 -22.58 -8.70 1.43
CA ARG A 123 -21.56 -7.79 1.98
C ARG A 123 -21.66 -6.46 1.26
N LYS A 124 -21.88 -5.37 1.99
CA LYS A 124 -22.10 -4.06 1.39
C LYS A 124 -20.80 -3.26 1.25
N TYR A 125 -19.72 -3.87 0.75
CA TYR A 125 -18.49 -3.12 0.46
C TYR A 125 -18.67 -2.18 -0.73
N PHE A 126 -19.45 -2.60 -1.72
CA PHE A 126 -19.76 -1.84 -2.93
C PHE A 126 -21.25 -1.93 -3.25
N THR A 127 -21.77 -0.98 -4.03
CA THR A 127 -23.07 -1.17 -4.70
C THR A 127 -22.95 -2.31 -5.71
N SER A 128 -24.07 -2.92 -6.08
CA SER A 128 -24.09 -4.00 -7.07
C SER A 128 -23.47 -3.55 -8.41
N ASP A 129 -23.82 -2.34 -8.87
CA ASP A 129 -23.27 -1.77 -10.09
C ASP A 129 -21.75 -1.57 -10.01
N ASN A 130 -21.24 -1.00 -8.90
CA ASN A 130 -19.82 -0.81 -8.72
C ASN A 130 -19.07 -2.15 -8.63
N ALA A 131 -19.64 -3.14 -7.96
CA ALA A 131 -19.05 -4.47 -7.85
C ALA A 131 -18.95 -5.16 -9.22
N ALA A 132 -20.02 -5.11 -10.03
CA ALA A 132 -20.02 -5.66 -11.38
C ALA A 132 -19.06 -4.91 -12.32
N LYS A 133 -18.94 -3.59 -12.16
CA LYS A 133 -17.98 -2.78 -12.93
C LYS A 133 -16.53 -3.09 -12.54
N ILE A 134 -16.26 -3.31 -11.25
CA ILE A 134 -14.94 -3.77 -10.78
C ILE A 134 -14.59 -5.12 -11.40
N ASP A 135 -15.54 -6.06 -11.46
CA ASP A 135 -15.31 -7.36 -12.10
C ASP A 135 -14.99 -7.23 -13.59
N ALA A 136 -15.78 -6.46 -14.35
CA ALA A 136 -15.53 -6.22 -15.77
C ALA A 136 -14.11 -5.70 -16.04
N ILE A 137 -13.69 -4.67 -15.29
CA ILE A 137 -12.37 -4.06 -15.44
C ILE A 137 -11.27 -5.04 -15.02
N ARG A 138 -11.43 -5.72 -13.88
CA ARG A 138 -10.40 -6.62 -13.34
C ARG A 138 -10.17 -7.82 -14.26
N LEU A 139 -11.25 -8.37 -14.82
CA LEU A 139 -11.21 -9.46 -15.80
C LEU A 139 -10.56 -9.01 -17.11
N LYS A 140 -10.88 -7.81 -17.61
CA LYS A 140 -10.25 -7.29 -18.83
C LYS A 140 -8.74 -7.07 -18.67
N ILE A 141 -8.29 -6.56 -17.52
CA ILE A 141 -6.84 -6.44 -17.23
C ILE A 141 -6.18 -7.83 -17.16
N ASN A 142 -6.85 -8.83 -16.57
CA ASN A 142 -6.33 -10.21 -16.56
C ASN A 142 -6.20 -10.76 -17.99
N GLU A 143 -7.24 -10.62 -18.81
CA GLU A 143 -7.26 -11.04 -20.21
C GLU A 143 -6.09 -10.46 -20.99
N TRP A 144 -5.89 -9.13 -20.93
CA TRP A 144 -4.76 -8.49 -21.61
C TRP A 144 -3.39 -8.98 -21.12
N ARG A 145 -3.24 -9.24 -19.83
CA ARG A 145 -2.00 -9.82 -19.28
C ARG A 145 -1.78 -11.24 -19.80
N ASP A 146 -2.80 -12.08 -19.74
CA ASP A 146 -2.73 -13.50 -20.09
C ASP A 146 -2.50 -13.69 -21.61
N GLU A 147 -3.00 -12.76 -22.43
CA GLU A 147 -2.73 -12.66 -23.87
C GLU A 147 -1.38 -12.00 -24.21
N GLY A 148 -0.64 -11.50 -23.22
CA GLY A 148 0.63 -10.79 -23.44
C GLY A 148 0.49 -9.42 -24.13
N ARG A 149 -0.70 -8.82 -24.09
CA ARG A 149 -0.99 -7.50 -24.69
C ARG A 149 -0.54 -6.32 -23.83
N ILE A 150 -0.29 -6.56 -22.54
CA ILE A 150 0.29 -5.59 -21.63
C ILE A 150 1.52 -6.15 -20.93
N CYS A 151 2.55 -5.33 -20.76
CA CYS A 151 3.73 -5.66 -19.97
C CYS A 151 3.48 -5.43 -18.47
N GLN A 152 4.43 -5.85 -17.64
CA GLN A 152 4.32 -5.71 -16.18
C GLN A 152 4.13 -4.25 -15.71
N MET A 153 4.76 -3.29 -16.38
CA MET A 153 4.62 -1.87 -16.04
C MET A 153 3.23 -1.33 -16.37
N GLU A 154 2.64 -1.79 -17.47
CA GLU A 154 1.28 -1.44 -17.87
C GLU A 154 0.26 -2.08 -16.93
N GLU A 155 0.43 -3.36 -16.58
CA GLU A 155 -0.40 -4.00 -15.55
C GLU A 155 -0.29 -3.25 -14.22
N ALA A 156 0.92 -2.91 -13.77
CA ALA A 156 1.14 -2.18 -12.53
C ALA A 156 0.37 -0.85 -12.51
N LEU A 157 0.41 -0.09 -13.61
CA LEU A 157 -0.33 1.17 -13.74
C LEU A 157 -1.85 0.95 -13.71
N LEU A 158 -2.37 -0.02 -14.47
CA LEU A 158 -3.81 -0.29 -14.52
C LEU A 158 -4.34 -0.82 -13.18
N ARG A 159 -3.60 -1.72 -12.51
CA ARG A 159 -3.94 -2.22 -11.17
C ARG A 159 -3.90 -1.11 -10.14
N HIS A 160 -2.84 -0.30 -10.13
CA HIS A 160 -2.74 0.88 -9.26
C HIS A 160 -3.99 1.77 -9.42
N THR A 161 -4.33 2.12 -10.65
CA THR A 161 -5.45 3.02 -10.93
C THR A 161 -6.80 2.43 -10.53
N LEU A 162 -7.02 1.14 -10.79
CA LEU A 162 -8.20 0.43 -10.33
C LEU A 162 -8.28 0.41 -8.79
N ILE A 163 -7.17 0.14 -8.10
CA ILE A 163 -7.11 0.16 -6.62
C ILE A 163 -7.48 1.54 -6.07
N MET A 164 -7.00 2.62 -6.70
CA MET A 164 -7.34 3.99 -6.32
C MET A 164 -8.84 4.27 -6.49
N ALA A 165 -9.43 3.87 -7.61
CA ALA A 165 -10.86 4.03 -7.89
C ALA A 165 -11.74 3.17 -6.94
N VAL A 166 -11.36 1.91 -6.71
CA VAL A 166 -12.00 1.00 -5.73
C VAL A 166 -11.99 1.62 -4.34
N ASN A 167 -10.85 2.21 -3.95
CA ASN A 167 -10.73 2.84 -2.65
C ASN A 167 -11.58 4.11 -2.50
N GLU A 168 -11.99 4.76 -3.57
CA GLU A 168 -12.88 5.92 -3.50
C GLU A 168 -14.33 5.51 -3.24
N VAL A 169 -14.80 4.46 -3.92
CA VAL A 169 -16.20 3.99 -3.85
C VAL A 169 -16.44 2.91 -2.78
N ALA A 170 -15.44 2.54 -1.99
CA ALA A 170 -15.61 1.55 -0.92
C ALA A 170 -16.45 2.07 0.25
N ASN A 171 -17.42 1.27 0.69
CA ASN A 171 -18.32 1.56 1.80
C ASN A 171 -17.75 1.09 3.15
N ILE A 172 -16.70 1.77 3.60
CA ILE A 172 -15.90 1.43 4.78
C ILE A 172 -15.64 2.65 5.67
N SER A 173 -15.35 2.43 6.95
CA SER A 173 -15.00 3.48 7.92
C SER A 173 -13.50 3.85 7.95
N GLY A 174 -12.66 3.15 7.17
CA GLY A 174 -11.24 3.44 7.04
C GLY A 174 -10.40 2.25 6.56
N THR A 175 -10.81 1.03 6.89
CA THR A 175 -10.19 -0.21 6.38
C THR A 175 -11.25 -1.16 5.84
N TYR A 176 -10.81 -2.18 5.09
CA TYR A 176 -11.66 -3.23 4.56
C TYR A 176 -11.93 -4.36 5.57
N GLY A 177 -11.51 -4.21 6.83
CA GLY A 177 -11.77 -5.23 7.86
C GLY A 177 -13.27 -5.50 8.07
N TYR A 178 -14.14 -4.51 7.80
CA TYR A 178 -15.59 -4.68 7.73
C TYR A 178 -16.24 -3.57 6.90
N PHE A 179 -17.46 -3.79 6.41
CA PHE A 179 -18.26 -2.83 5.65
C PHE A 179 -19.30 -2.10 6.51
N LEU A 180 -19.74 -0.92 6.09
CA LEU A 180 -20.80 -0.17 6.76
C LEU A 180 -22.19 -0.71 6.41
N ALA A 181 -23.13 -0.65 7.36
CA ALA A 181 -24.50 -1.12 7.14
C ALA A 181 -25.26 -0.33 6.06
N ASN A 182 -24.95 0.97 5.95
CA ASN A 182 -25.52 1.91 5.00
C ASN A 182 -24.41 2.46 4.10
N PHE A 183 -24.72 2.66 2.81
CA PHE A 183 -23.79 3.26 1.86
C PHE A 183 -23.51 4.73 2.19
N THR A 184 -22.23 5.10 2.27
CA THR A 184 -21.79 6.49 2.27
C THR A 184 -22.13 7.19 0.95
N ALA A 185 -22.08 8.52 0.93
CA ALA A 185 -22.28 9.28 -0.31
C ALA A 185 -21.25 8.87 -1.39
N SER A 186 -19.97 8.75 -1.02
CA SER A 186 -18.91 8.35 -1.96
C SER A 186 -19.10 6.94 -2.51
N ALA A 187 -19.62 6.00 -1.72
CA ALA A 187 -19.82 4.63 -2.16
C ALA A 187 -20.98 4.46 -3.16
N LYS A 188 -21.86 5.48 -3.27
CA LYS A 188 -22.94 5.53 -4.25
C LYS A 188 -22.51 6.12 -5.58
N ASN A 189 -21.36 6.79 -5.65
CA ASN A 189 -20.82 7.27 -6.92
C ASN A 189 -20.43 6.07 -7.79
N ALA A 190 -20.65 6.18 -9.10
CA ALA A 190 -20.15 5.18 -10.04
C ALA A 190 -18.62 5.16 -9.98
N ILE A 191 -18.03 3.96 -9.96
CA ILE A 191 -16.59 3.80 -10.06
C ILE A 191 -16.11 4.36 -11.40
N HIS A 192 -15.06 5.17 -11.35
CA HIS A 192 -14.46 5.79 -12.51
C HIS A 192 -12.94 5.77 -12.37
N LEU A 193 -12.26 5.22 -13.37
CA LEU A 193 -10.79 5.22 -13.42
C LEU A 193 -10.34 6.56 -13.98
N ALA A 194 -9.63 7.33 -13.16
CA ALA A 194 -9.01 8.59 -13.55
C ALA A 194 -7.49 8.42 -13.76
N PRO A 195 -6.87 9.16 -14.71
CA PRO A 195 -5.42 9.17 -14.85
C PRO A 195 -4.73 9.55 -13.54
N VAL A 196 -3.64 8.85 -13.21
CA VAL A 196 -2.82 9.15 -12.04
C VAL A 196 -1.60 9.95 -12.46
N SER A 197 -1.16 10.88 -11.61
CA SER A 197 0.06 11.64 -11.85
C SER A 197 1.29 10.76 -11.71
N ILE A 198 2.15 10.76 -12.73
CA ILE A 198 3.45 10.09 -12.69
C ILE A 198 4.52 11.12 -12.40
N ASN A 199 5.18 10.98 -11.26
CA ASN A 199 6.28 11.87 -10.88
C ASN A 199 7.52 11.54 -11.70
N THR A 200 8.21 12.58 -12.16
CA THR A 200 9.52 12.44 -12.78
C THR A 200 10.62 12.33 -11.71
N GLY A 201 11.68 11.60 -12.02
CA GLY A 201 12.81 11.41 -11.13
C GLY A 201 13.71 10.27 -11.57
N ARG A 202 14.46 9.72 -10.61
CA ARG A 202 15.30 8.53 -10.85
C ARG A 202 14.44 7.32 -11.21
N ILE A 203 14.96 6.44 -12.06
CA ILE A 203 14.29 5.17 -12.45
C ILE A 203 15.17 3.95 -12.20
N ASP A 204 16.39 4.13 -11.70
CA ASP A 204 17.29 3.06 -11.28
C ASP A 204 16.97 2.55 -9.86
N ASN A 205 15.72 2.75 -9.42
CA ASN A 205 15.19 2.27 -8.15
C ASN A 205 14.90 0.77 -8.23
N VAL A 206 14.74 0.13 -7.06
CA VAL A 206 14.42 -1.30 -6.95
C VAL A 206 13.12 -1.46 -6.18
N VAL A 207 12.21 -2.28 -6.69
CA VAL A 207 10.99 -2.69 -5.97
C VAL A 207 11.01 -4.19 -5.73
N LEU A 208 10.92 -4.59 -4.46
CA LEU A 208 10.84 -5.98 -4.02
C LEU A 208 9.46 -6.26 -3.42
N GLN A 209 9.13 -7.54 -3.25
CA GLN A 209 7.93 -7.97 -2.52
C GLN A 209 8.31 -9.11 -1.58
N GLY A 210 8.01 -8.95 -0.30
CA GLY A 210 8.38 -9.92 0.73
C GLY A 210 8.30 -9.35 2.14
N ARG A 211 8.58 -10.19 3.12
CA ARG A 211 8.75 -9.76 4.51
C ARG A 211 10.05 -8.99 4.66
N ALA A 212 10.06 -7.93 5.44
CA ALA A 212 11.26 -7.14 5.68
C ALA A 212 12.36 -8.02 6.32
N GLU A 213 11.96 -8.94 7.20
CA GLU A 213 12.80 -9.94 7.86
C GLU A 213 13.54 -10.85 6.85
N ASP A 214 12.91 -11.17 5.72
CA ASP A 214 13.47 -12.06 4.70
C ASP A 214 14.34 -11.29 3.69
N LEU A 215 14.06 -9.99 3.50
CA LEU A 215 14.73 -9.15 2.50
C LEU A 215 15.94 -8.41 3.04
N ALA A 216 15.98 -8.10 4.35
CA ALA A 216 16.97 -7.23 4.98
C ALA A 216 18.43 -7.59 4.61
N ALA A 217 18.79 -8.88 4.69
CA ALA A 217 20.14 -9.36 4.39
C ALA A 217 20.61 -9.07 2.94
N GLY A 218 19.68 -8.99 1.99
CA GLY A 218 19.98 -8.71 0.59
C GLY A 218 20.03 -7.22 0.23
N VAL A 219 19.79 -6.33 1.20
CA VAL A 219 19.66 -4.89 0.96
C VAL A 219 20.85 -4.15 1.56
N THR A 220 21.48 -3.33 0.71
CA THR A 220 22.54 -2.39 1.08
C THR A 220 22.09 -0.97 0.73
N ALA A 221 22.15 -0.06 1.70
CA ALA A 221 21.73 1.32 1.55
C ALA A 221 22.48 2.23 2.53
N ASP A 222 22.50 3.53 2.24
CA ASP A 222 23.09 4.54 3.12
C ASP A 222 22.18 4.85 4.32
N LEU A 223 20.86 4.72 4.13
CA LEU A 223 19.85 4.85 5.17
C LEU A 223 18.71 3.85 4.97
N CYS A 224 18.22 3.25 6.05
CA CYS A 224 17.01 2.45 6.04
C CYS A 224 15.89 3.18 6.77
N TYR A 225 14.77 3.39 6.10
CA TYR A 225 13.53 3.85 6.69
C TYR A 225 12.62 2.64 6.97
N LEU A 226 12.09 2.57 8.20
CA LEU A 226 11.14 1.55 8.61
C LEU A 226 9.87 2.22 9.15
N ASP A 227 8.73 1.92 8.54
CA ASP A 227 7.40 2.24 9.05
C ASP A 227 6.64 0.93 9.37
N PRO A 228 6.99 0.25 10.46
CA PRO A 228 6.41 -1.04 10.79
C PRO A 228 4.91 -0.94 11.12
N PRO A 229 4.16 -2.04 10.92
CA PRO A 229 2.80 -2.10 11.41
C PRO A 229 2.82 -2.04 12.95
N TYR A 230 2.26 -0.96 13.49
CA TYR A 230 2.30 -0.68 14.92
C TYR A 230 1.04 -1.15 15.67
N ILE A 231 0.10 -1.84 15.02
CA ILE A 231 -1.15 -2.32 15.63
C ILE A 231 -1.30 -3.83 15.50
N LYS A 232 -2.13 -4.43 16.38
CA LYS A 232 -2.40 -5.89 16.36
C LYS A 232 -3.13 -6.37 15.11
N ARG A 233 -3.76 -5.47 14.36
CA ARG A 233 -4.57 -5.82 13.19
C ARG A 233 -3.65 -6.05 11.99
N GLN A 234 -3.76 -7.24 11.42
CA GLN A 234 -2.99 -7.64 10.24
C GLN A 234 -3.43 -6.83 9.02
N TYR A 235 -2.48 -6.19 8.34
CA TYR A 235 -2.75 -5.44 7.11
C TYR A 235 -3.35 -6.32 6.02
N ALA A 236 -2.88 -7.56 5.89
CA ALA A 236 -3.43 -8.54 4.96
C ALA A 236 -4.92 -8.83 5.17
N ALA A 237 -5.41 -8.75 6.41
CA ALA A 237 -6.84 -8.85 6.72
C ALA A 237 -7.57 -7.51 6.52
N ASN A 238 -6.98 -6.39 6.91
CA ASN A 238 -7.59 -5.06 6.81
C ASN A 238 -7.66 -4.50 5.38
N TYR A 239 -6.83 -5.00 4.45
CA TYR A 239 -6.75 -4.56 3.06
C TYR A 239 -6.99 -5.70 2.07
N HIS A 240 -7.70 -6.75 2.51
CA HIS A 240 -7.93 -7.97 1.74
C HIS A 240 -8.61 -7.74 0.39
N ILE A 241 -9.48 -6.73 0.29
CA ILE A 241 -10.15 -6.37 -0.98
C ILE A 241 -9.15 -5.78 -1.96
N LEU A 242 -8.33 -4.81 -1.53
CA LEU A 242 -7.31 -4.22 -2.39
C LEU A 242 -6.28 -5.25 -2.82
N GLU A 243 -5.92 -6.17 -1.93
CA GLU A 243 -5.06 -7.30 -2.26
C GLU A 243 -5.70 -8.24 -3.30
N THR A 244 -7.01 -8.47 -3.23
CA THR A 244 -7.74 -9.24 -4.25
C THR A 244 -7.77 -8.53 -5.61
N VAL A 245 -7.95 -7.20 -5.62
CA VAL A 245 -7.81 -6.39 -6.84
C VAL A 245 -6.40 -6.52 -7.43
N ALA A 246 -5.38 -6.40 -6.56
CA ALA A 246 -3.98 -6.40 -6.94
C ALA A 246 -3.48 -7.75 -7.47
N ARG A 247 -3.87 -8.86 -6.84
CA ARG A 247 -3.52 -10.22 -7.31
C ARG A 247 -4.30 -10.63 -8.56
N GLY A 248 -5.46 -10.00 -8.81
CA GLY A 248 -6.30 -10.30 -9.97
C GLY A 248 -6.95 -11.68 -9.90
N ASP A 249 -6.97 -12.33 -8.73
CA ASP A 249 -7.50 -13.68 -8.52
C ASP A 249 -8.92 -13.68 -7.93
N GLU A 250 -9.43 -14.89 -7.65
CA GLU A 250 -10.75 -15.15 -7.07
C GLU A 250 -10.62 -16.11 -5.87
N PRO A 251 -10.14 -15.62 -4.72
CA PRO A 251 -9.86 -16.47 -3.56
C PRO A 251 -11.13 -16.98 -2.88
N VAL A 252 -11.02 -18.04 -2.07
CA VAL A 252 -12.14 -18.48 -1.23
C VAL A 252 -12.38 -17.47 -0.11
N ALA A 253 -13.50 -16.75 -0.17
CA ALA A 253 -13.88 -15.75 0.83
C ALA A 253 -14.41 -16.40 2.13
N ALA A 254 -13.82 -16.06 3.26
CA ALA A 254 -14.14 -16.61 4.57
C ALA A 254 -14.74 -15.58 5.54
N GLY A 255 -15.67 -16.04 6.38
CA GLY A 255 -16.30 -15.24 7.43
C GLY A 255 -17.24 -14.15 6.91
N LYS A 256 -17.71 -13.30 7.82
CA LYS A 256 -18.72 -12.27 7.53
C LYS A 256 -18.18 -11.14 6.66
N SER A 257 -16.90 -10.80 6.77
CA SER A 257 -16.23 -9.80 5.92
C SER A 257 -15.75 -10.37 4.58
N GLY A 258 -15.73 -11.69 4.39
CA GLY A 258 -15.26 -12.30 3.13
C GLY A 258 -13.75 -12.15 2.95
N LEU A 259 -12.97 -12.42 4.01
CA LEU A 259 -11.52 -12.39 3.96
C LEU A 259 -11.00 -13.45 2.96
N ARG A 260 -10.06 -13.07 2.10
CA ARG A 260 -9.26 -14.04 1.34
C ARG A 260 -8.34 -14.83 2.27
N PRO A 261 -7.81 -16.00 1.89
CA PRO A 261 -6.65 -16.58 2.59
C PRO A 261 -5.50 -15.56 2.59
N TRP A 262 -5.04 -15.21 3.79
CA TRP A 262 -4.10 -14.09 4.00
C TRP A 262 -2.87 -14.47 4.85
N ARG A 263 -2.78 -15.73 5.30
CA ARG A 263 -1.70 -16.20 6.19
C ARG A 263 -0.32 -16.21 5.53
N ASP A 264 -0.28 -16.32 4.21
CA ASP A 264 0.93 -16.12 3.40
C ASP A 264 1.52 -14.72 3.61
N GLN A 265 0.67 -13.72 3.83
CA GLN A 265 1.06 -12.33 4.12
C GLN A 265 0.90 -11.95 5.60
N TYR A 266 1.00 -12.92 6.51
CA TYR A 266 1.03 -12.64 7.94
C TYR A 266 2.30 -11.86 8.31
N SER A 267 2.16 -10.79 9.08
CA SER A 267 3.28 -10.01 9.61
C SER A 267 3.46 -10.29 11.10
N ASP A 268 4.67 -10.76 11.46
CA ASP A 268 5.05 -11.01 12.85
C ASP A 268 5.23 -9.69 13.63
N LEU A 269 5.50 -8.58 12.93
CA LEU A 269 5.54 -7.23 13.50
C LEU A 269 4.19 -6.74 14.06
N CYS A 270 3.06 -7.29 13.58
CA CYS A 270 1.73 -7.06 14.17
C CYS A 270 1.49 -7.88 15.47
N THR A 271 2.46 -8.65 15.96
CA THR A 271 2.29 -9.61 17.05
C THR A 271 3.19 -9.29 18.25
N LYS A 272 2.60 -9.01 19.42
CA LYS A 272 3.37 -8.61 20.62
C LYS A 272 4.47 -9.58 21.02
N THR A 273 4.27 -10.88 20.84
CA THR A 273 5.22 -11.91 21.26
C THR A 273 6.36 -12.15 20.25
N LYS A 274 6.28 -11.60 19.04
CA LYS A 274 7.27 -11.84 17.96
C LYS A 274 7.87 -10.55 17.38
N SER A 275 7.19 -9.43 17.56
CA SER A 275 7.52 -8.18 16.88
C SER A 275 8.90 -7.65 17.31
N LYS A 276 9.29 -7.78 18.59
CA LYS A 276 10.65 -7.41 19.05
C LYS A 276 11.73 -8.25 18.36
N ASP A 277 11.54 -9.57 18.25
CA ASP A 277 12.48 -10.46 17.56
C ASP A 277 12.55 -10.14 16.06
N SER A 278 11.42 -9.78 15.45
CA SER A 278 11.36 -9.39 14.03
C SER A 278 12.10 -8.07 13.79
N PHE A 279 11.94 -7.10 14.69
CA PHE A 279 12.71 -5.85 14.66
C PHE A 279 14.22 -6.12 14.79
N ALA A 280 14.62 -6.89 15.79
CA ALA A 280 16.00 -7.29 16.01
C ALA A 280 16.62 -7.92 14.75
N LYS A 281 15.90 -8.88 14.15
CA LYS A 281 16.33 -9.53 12.91
C LYS A 281 16.54 -8.56 11.74
N ILE A 282 15.60 -7.65 11.49
CA ILE A 282 15.72 -6.67 10.40
C ILE A 282 16.93 -5.76 10.63
N ILE A 283 17.08 -5.24 11.84
CA ILE A 283 18.17 -4.32 12.19
C ILE A 283 19.52 -5.03 12.14
N GLU A 284 19.60 -6.29 12.56
CA GLU A 284 20.83 -7.09 12.49
C GLU A 284 21.24 -7.37 11.05
N ASP A 285 20.30 -7.85 10.23
CA ASP A 285 20.58 -8.36 8.88
C ASP A 285 20.81 -7.25 7.84
N ILE A 286 20.22 -6.06 8.02
CA ILE A 286 20.31 -5.01 7.00
C ILE A 286 21.71 -4.36 6.94
N HIS A 287 22.27 -4.25 5.74
CA HIS A 287 23.56 -3.62 5.49
C HIS A 287 23.40 -2.10 5.33
N CYS A 288 23.24 -1.41 6.45
CA CYS A 288 23.01 0.02 6.48
C CYS A 288 23.59 0.65 7.76
N PRO A 289 24.26 1.82 7.69
CA PRO A 289 24.82 2.47 8.88
C PRO A 289 23.77 3.18 9.73
N VAL A 290 22.64 3.60 9.15
CA VAL A 290 21.61 4.40 9.85
C VAL A 290 20.21 3.87 9.57
N CYS A 291 19.44 3.60 10.61
CA CYS A 291 18.03 3.25 10.52
C CYS A 291 17.16 4.37 11.12
N LEU A 292 16.13 4.82 10.39
CA LEU A 292 15.08 5.71 10.86
C LEU A 292 13.80 4.90 10.99
N ILE A 293 13.28 4.77 12.22
CA ILE A 293 12.07 4.01 12.51
C ILE A 293 10.96 4.98 12.91
N SER A 294 9.88 5.02 12.13
CA SER A 294 8.66 5.73 12.52
C SER A 294 7.76 4.84 13.35
N TYR A 295 7.30 5.36 14.48
CA TYR A 295 6.45 4.59 15.37
C TYR A 295 5.44 5.46 16.10
N SER A 296 4.18 5.04 16.15
CA SER A 296 3.11 5.81 16.78
C SER A 296 3.01 5.52 18.29
N GLU A 297 2.60 6.50 19.09
CA GLU A 297 2.27 6.29 20.52
C GLU A 297 1.15 5.26 20.74
N ASP A 298 0.28 5.05 19.74
CA ASP A 298 -0.77 4.03 19.77
C ASP A 298 -0.22 2.62 19.44
N GLY A 299 1.11 2.47 19.40
CA GLY A 299 1.83 1.26 19.04
C GLY A 299 1.63 0.08 19.99
N LEU A 300 2.11 -1.10 19.58
CA LEU A 300 2.06 -2.33 20.39
C LEU A 300 2.88 -2.26 21.68
N PHE A 301 3.91 -1.42 21.67
CA PHE A 301 4.93 -1.26 22.70
C PHE A 301 5.11 0.21 23.01
N PRO A 302 5.46 0.57 24.26
CA PRO A 302 6.06 1.87 24.56
C PRO A 302 7.30 2.12 23.69
N VAL A 303 7.67 3.39 23.47
CA VAL A 303 8.84 3.72 22.65
C VAL A 303 10.14 3.27 23.36
N GLU A 304 10.15 3.29 24.69
CA GLU A 304 11.26 2.87 25.55
C GLU A 304 11.59 1.39 25.32
N ASP A 305 10.56 0.55 25.24
CA ASP A 305 10.67 -0.88 24.95
C ASP A 305 11.34 -1.17 23.60
N LEU A 306 11.16 -0.28 22.61
CA LEU A 306 11.82 -0.38 21.30
C LEU A 306 13.24 0.16 21.37
N CYS A 307 13.46 1.26 22.10
CA CYS A 307 14.81 1.78 22.32
C CYS A 307 15.70 0.74 23.00
N ASP A 308 15.19 0.01 23.99
CA ASP A 308 15.91 -1.08 24.64
C ASP A 308 16.38 -2.14 23.63
N VAL A 309 15.49 -2.55 22.71
CA VAL A 309 15.82 -3.51 21.64
C VAL A 309 16.90 -2.95 20.71
N PHE A 310 16.73 -1.71 20.25
CA PHE A 310 17.64 -1.11 19.27
C PHE A 310 19.01 -0.75 19.88
N SER A 311 19.09 -0.55 21.20
CA SER A 311 20.31 -0.10 21.88
C SER A 311 21.43 -1.14 21.83
N ALA A 312 21.08 -2.40 21.59
CA ALA A 312 22.02 -3.49 21.36
C ALA A 312 22.81 -3.35 20.04
N TYR A 313 22.36 -2.51 19.12
CA TYR A 313 22.89 -2.41 17.76
C TYR A 313 23.59 -1.09 17.44
N GLY A 314 23.49 -0.08 18.32
CA GLY A 314 23.96 1.25 17.99
C GLY A 314 23.55 2.36 18.95
N LYS A 315 23.92 3.58 18.59
CA LYS A 315 23.53 4.79 19.31
C LYS A 315 22.12 5.21 18.88
N ILE A 316 21.28 5.57 19.84
CA ILE A 316 19.89 5.95 19.61
C ILE A 316 19.66 7.43 19.90
N GLU A 317 18.85 8.07 19.05
CA GLU A 317 18.20 9.33 19.31
C GLU A 317 16.70 9.23 19.00
N VAL A 318 15.84 9.81 19.84
CA VAL A 318 14.38 9.83 19.61
C VAL A 318 13.91 11.25 19.38
N LYS A 319 13.18 11.47 18.28
CA LYS A 319 12.47 12.72 17.99
C LYS A 319 10.98 12.52 18.14
N GLU A 320 10.32 13.40 18.89
CA GLU A 320 8.85 13.42 19.01
C GLU A 320 8.23 14.42 18.04
N ILE A 321 7.18 14.01 17.34
CA ILE A 321 6.39 14.85 16.44
C ILE A 321 4.92 14.74 16.81
N ALA A 322 4.33 15.83 17.30
CA ALA A 322 2.90 15.89 17.57
C ALA A 322 2.13 16.25 16.29
N TYR A 323 1.06 15.53 15.98
CA TYR A 323 0.17 15.84 14.86
C TYR A 323 -1.29 15.49 15.16
N LYS A 324 -2.22 16.03 14.36
CA LYS A 324 -3.66 15.82 14.54
C LYS A 324 -4.07 14.38 14.23
N ARG A 325 -4.74 13.74 15.19
CA ARG A 325 -5.27 12.37 15.10
C ARG A 325 -6.37 12.26 14.04
N PHE A 326 -6.39 11.16 13.28
CA PHE A 326 -7.52 10.81 12.43
C PHE A 326 -8.68 10.29 13.30
N ARG A 327 -9.88 10.87 13.18
CA ARG A 327 -11.05 10.50 13.99
C ARG A 327 -12.11 9.82 13.14
N SER A 328 -12.56 8.64 13.58
CA SER A 328 -13.90 8.16 13.26
C SER A 328 -14.93 8.89 14.12
N ASN A 329 -16.18 8.97 13.67
CA ASN A 329 -17.27 9.55 14.46
C ASN A 329 -17.32 8.92 15.87
N CYS A 330 -17.44 9.75 16.92
CA CYS A 330 -17.54 9.37 18.33
C CYS A 330 -16.27 8.78 19.01
N SER A 331 -15.07 9.26 18.66
CA SER A 331 -13.83 8.91 19.39
C SER A 331 -13.65 9.72 20.68
N SER A 332 -13.44 9.05 21.82
CA SER A 332 -13.07 9.66 23.13
C SER A 332 -11.58 10.02 23.27
N LEU A 333 -10.76 9.67 22.27
CA LEU A 333 -9.30 9.87 22.30
C LEU A 333 -8.91 11.34 22.07
N ALA A 334 -7.74 11.72 22.56
CA ALA A 334 -7.17 13.05 22.41
C ALA A 334 -7.13 13.52 20.95
N ASN A 335 -7.15 14.84 20.73
CA ASN A 335 -7.10 15.44 19.38
C ASN A 335 -5.75 15.27 18.69
N GLU A 336 -4.70 15.06 19.47
CA GLU A 336 -3.33 14.93 19.02
C GLU A 336 -2.84 13.51 19.25
N ILE A 337 -1.90 13.10 18.41
CA ILE A 337 -1.17 11.85 18.52
C ILE A 337 0.30 12.14 18.30
N LYS A 338 1.17 11.47 19.05
CA LYS A 338 2.62 11.56 18.88
C LYS A 338 3.11 10.48 17.92
N GLU A 339 3.92 10.89 16.95
CA GLU A 339 4.85 10.01 16.25
C GLU A 339 6.22 10.13 16.91
N PHE A 340 6.89 9.00 17.10
CA PHE A 340 8.30 8.92 17.43
C PHE A 340 9.07 8.58 16.16
N ILE A 341 10.11 9.35 15.86
CA ILE A 341 11.13 8.96 14.89
C ILE A 341 12.38 8.55 15.68
N ILE A 342 12.65 7.26 15.72
CA ILE A 342 13.83 6.68 16.36
C ILE A 342 14.94 6.63 15.31
N VAL A 343 16.04 7.31 15.58
CA VAL A 343 17.26 7.25 14.79
C VAL A 343 18.22 6.27 15.46
N LEU A 344 18.67 5.27 14.73
CA LEU A 344 19.67 4.30 15.15
C LEU A 344 20.90 4.43 14.25
N GLU A 345 22.01 4.89 14.82
CA GLU A 345 23.34 4.85 14.19
C GLU A 345 24.02 3.54 14.59
N LYS A 346 24.13 2.59 13.66
CA LYS A 346 24.70 1.25 13.89
C LYS A 346 26.22 1.30 14.04
N TRP A 347 26.79 0.42 14.88
CA TRP A 347 28.24 0.30 15.11
C TRP A 347 29.01 -0.32 13.95
#